data_AF-A0A0S3QR75-F1
#
_entry.id   AF-A0A0S3QR75-F1
#
_cell.length_a   1.000
_cell.length_b   1.000
_cell.length_c   1.000
_cell.angle_alpha   90.00
_cell.angle_beta   90.00
_cell.angle_gamma   90.00
#
_symmetry.space_group_name_H-M   'P 1'
#
loop_
_entity.id
_entity.type
_entity.pdbx_description
1 polymer ?
#
loop_
_entity_poly.entity_id
_entity_poly.type
_entity_poly.pdbx_seq_one_letter_code
_entity_poly.pdbx_strand_id
1 'polypeptide(L)'
;MDQTELLKLIQQKVMEVVKELIEKLSLEEREIYLEEHPETRANGFYERKLNTTYGGIENLRVPRTRDRGFRPHIIPYRKRTLFDLEEVVTLLFASGVSMRQVSRFINTVYGVYYSPSSVSRLANVAKETIEAWRNRELLEEYYAIYIDATFLNITRGYTSKEPVYVVLGVDSKGVREILGFWLLGAEGESSYNWQDILRDLKRRGVKRVKIFVSDDLPGLKEAIRLEFPSADHQLCISHAVRNSLNKVRRRNKSAVAEDLRKIFTAENIDEAKTELESFARKWRKRYPQMVSYWEQNFEYLVAFLNYPKSIRPHI
;
A
#
# COMPACT_ATOMS: atom_id res chain seq x y z
N MET A 1 4.13 -4.84 11.97
CA MET A 1 2.83 -5.17 11.33
C MET A 1 2.89 -6.59 10.77
N ASP A 2 1.84 -7.41 10.96
CA ASP A 2 1.75 -8.73 10.30
C ASP A 2 1.44 -8.57 8.81
N GLN A 3 2.05 -9.39 7.95
CA GLN A 3 1.81 -9.35 6.50
C GLN A 3 0.33 -9.60 6.17
N THR A 4 -0.35 -10.45 6.92
CA THR A 4 -1.79 -10.72 6.75
C THR A 4 -2.63 -9.46 6.99
N GLU A 5 -2.27 -8.67 7.98
CA GLU A 5 -2.97 -7.44 8.34
C GLU A 5 -2.74 -6.35 7.29
N LEU A 6 -1.49 -6.19 6.84
CA LEU A 6 -1.15 -5.30 5.73
C LEU A 6 -1.95 -5.65 4.47
N LEU A 7 -1.97 -6.92 4.08
CA LEU A 7 -2.70 -7.38 2.90
C LEU A 7 -4.20 -7.07 3.00
N LYS A 8 -4.81 -7.27 4.18
CA LYS A 8 -6.22 -6.92 4.41
C LYS A 8 -6.47 -5.42 4.24
N LEU A 9 -5.58 -4.58 4.77
CA LEU A 9 -5.72 -3.13 4.66
C LEU A 9 -5.53 -2.64 3.22
N ILE A 10 -4.56 -3.22 2.51
CA ILE A 10 -4.36 -2.97 1.08
C ILE A 10 -5.62 -3.35 0.31
N GLN A 11 -6.13 -4.57 0.53
CA GLN A 11 -7.34 -5.06 -0.12
C GLN A 11 -8.53 -4.15 0.16
N GLN A 12 -8.75 -3.74 1.41
CA GLN A 12 -9.81 -2.80 1.76
C GLN A 12 -9.64 -1.47 1.02
N LYS A 13 -8.44 -0.88 1.05
CA LYS A 13 -8.21 0.42 0.40
C LYS A 13 -8.38 0.35 -1.11
N VAL A 14 -7.89 -0.71 -1.74
CA VAL A 14 -8.10 -0.96 -3.17
C VAL A 14 -9.60 -1.05 -3.47
N MET A 15 -10.36 -1.79 -2.67
CA MET A 15 -11.80 -1.95 -2.86
C MET A 15 -12.57 -0.63 -2.68
N GLU A 16 -12.13 0.26 -1.77
CA GLU A 16 -12.68 1.62 -1.65
C GLU A 16 -12.47 2.44 -2.93
N VAL A 17 -11.26 2.42 -3.49
CA VAL A 17 -10.95 3.18 -4.72
C VAL A 17 -11.67 2.59 -5.93
N VAL A 18 -11.72 1.26 -6.03
CA VAL A 18 -12.47 0.53 -7.06
C VAL A 18 -13.95 0.88 -6.98
N LYS A 19 -14.52 0.95 -5.77
CA LYS A 19 -15.91 1.39 -5.58
C LYS A 19 -16.13 2.80 -6.14
N GLU A 20 -15.29 3.75 -5.76
CA GLU A 20 -15.38 5.14 -6.24
C GLU A 20 -15.30 5.21 -7.76
N LEU A 21 -14.36 4.48 -8.36
CA LEU A 21 -14.19 4.38 -9.81
C LEU A 21 -15.44 3.82 -10.50
N ILE A 22 -16.02 2.73 -9.98
CA ILE A 22 -17.23 2.13 -10.54
C ILE A 22 -18.41 3.11 -10.47
N GLU A 23 -18.58 3.81 -9.34
CA GLU A 23 -19.67 4.78 -9.17
C GLU A 23 -19.55 5.94 -10.15
N LYS A 24 -18.34 6.49 -10.33
CA LYS A 24 -18.07 7.57 -11.28
C LYS A 24 -18.23 7.14 -12.74
N LEU A 25 -17.72 5.96 -13.11
CA LEU A 25 -17.90 5.43 -14.46
C LEU A 25 -19.36 5.11 -14.77
N SER A 26 -20.10 4.53 -13.82
CA SER A 26 -21.54 4.26 -13.99
C SER A 26 -22.34 5.56 -14.14
N LEU A 27 -21.92 6.63 -13.47
CA LEU A 27 -22.52 7.95 -13.62
C LEU A 27 -22.28 8.50 -15.01
N GLU A 28 -21.04 8.47 -15.49
CA GLU A 28 -20.70 8.91 -16.85
C GLU A 28 -21.49 8.11 -17.88
N GLU A 29 -21.57 6.78 -17.76
CA GLU A 29 -22.39 5.96 -18.65
C GLU A 29 -23.87 6.37 -18.69
N ARG A 30 -24.44 6.81 -17.55
CA ARG A 30 -25.81 7.30 -17.53
C ARG A 30 -25.93 8.60 -18.32
N GLU A 31 -24.98 9.51 -18.20
CA GLU A 31 -25.00 10.77 -18.94
C GLU A 31 -24.90 10.50 -20.45
N ILE A 32 -24.03 9.57 -20.88
CA ILE A 32 -23.96 9.11 -22.27
C ILE A 32 -25.32 8.56 -22.74
N TYR A 33 -25.97 7.72 -21.92
CA TYR A 33 -27.28 7.18 -22.26
C TYR A 33 -28.36 8.27 -22.40
N LEU A 34 -28.35 9.27 -21.52
CA LEU A 34 -29.31 10.38 -21.53
C LEU A 34 -29.14 11.30 -22.75
N GLU A 35 -27.92 11.45 -23.27
CA GLU A 35 -27.67 12.15 -24.54
C GLU A 35 -28.33 11.43 -25.73
N GLU A 36 -28.35 10.10 -25.70
CA GLU A 36 -28.97 9.26 -26.75
C GLU A 36 -30.49 9.11 -26.57
N HIS A 37 -31.02 9.36 -25.37
CA HIS A 37 -32.42 9.17 -24.98
C HIS A 37 -33.00 10.43 -24.30
N PRO A 38 -33.23 11.52 -25.06
CA PRO A 38 -33.67 12.81 -24.51
C PRO A 38 -35.07 12.78 -23.89
N GLU A 39 -35.86 11.73 -24.14
CA GLU A 39 -37.20 11.52 -23.57
C GLU A 39 -37.20 11.12 -22.09
N THR A 40 -36.06 10.67 -21.55
CA THR A 40 -35.92 10.27 -20.16
C THR A 40 -34.97 11.20 -19.39
N ARG A 41 -34.91 11.00 -18.07
CA ARG A 41 -34.09 11.81 -17.15
C ARG A 41 -33.53 10.96 -16.02
N ALA A 42 -32.44 11.45 -15.42
CA ALA A 42 -31.88 10.87 -14.21
C ALA A 42 -32.92 10.77 -13.08
N ASN A 43 -32.86 9.69 -12.30
CA ASN A 43 -33.79 9.43 -11.20
C ASN A 43 -33.07 8.89 -9.95
N GLY A 44 -31.97 9.55 -9.57
CA GLY A 44 -31.17 9.20 -8.40
C GLY A 44 -30.44 7.86 -8.56
N PHE A 45 -30.35 7.12 -7.45
CA PHE A 45 -29.54 5.91 -7.31
C PHE A 45 -30.32 4.81 -6.59
N TYR A 46 -29.86 3.58 -6.73
CA TYR A 46 -30.19 2.48 -5.82
C TYR A 46 -28.90 1.86 -5.27
N GLU A 47 -28.97 1.19 -4.13
CA GLU A 47 -27.81 0.52 -3.53
C GLU A 47 -27.75 -0.94 -3.95
N ARG A 48 -26.53 -1.43 -4.19
CA ARG A 48 -26.27 -2.83 -4.54
C ARG A 48 -25.01 -3.31 -3.82
N LYS A 49 -25.03 -4.56 -3.36
CA LYS A 49 -23.80 -5.27 -2.99
C LYS A 49 -23.20 -5.94 -4.23
N LEU A 50 -21.92 -5.74 -4.45
CA LEU A 50 -21.18 -6.36 -5.53
C LEU A 50 -20.10 -7.28 -4.97
N ASN A 51 -20.22 -8.59 -5.20
CA ASN A 51 -19.19 -9.54 -4.80
C ASN A 51 -18.11 -9.63 -5.89
N THR A 52 -16.84 -9.50 -5.50
CA THR A 52 -15.68 -9.73 -6.35
C THR A 52 -14.86 -10.90 -5.81
N THR A 53 -13.86 -11.36 -6.56
CA THR A 53 -12.86 -12.35 -6.09
C THR A 53 -12.04 -11.85 -4.91
N TYR A 54 -12.03 -10.53 -4.68
CA TYR A 54 -11.28 -9.84 -3.63
C TYR A 54 -12.20 -9.26 -2.56
N GLY A 55 -13.44 -9.76 -2.44
CA GLY A 55 -14.38 -9.35 -1.38
C GLY A 55 -15.62 -8.62 -1.88
N GLY A 56 -16.49 -8.22 -0.96
CA GLY A 56 -17.73 -7.50 -1.28
C GLY A 56 -17.53 -5.99 -1.28
N ILE A 57 -17.95 -5.31 -2.35
CA ILE A 57 -18.21 -3.87 -2.34
C ILE A 57 -19.63 -3.67 -1.80
N GLU A 58 -19.71 -3.14 -0.59
CA GLU A 58 -20.98 -2.80 0.06
C GLU A 58 -21.45 -1.41 -0.35
N ASN A 59 -22.77 -1.19 -0.28
CA ASN A 59 -23.44 0.10 -0.50
C ASN A 59 -23.00 0.78 -1.81
N LEU A 60 -22.85 0.02 -2.91
CA LEU A 60 -22.49 0.57 -4.21
C LEU A 60 -23.68 1.37 -4.75
N ARG A 61 -23.46 2.66 -5.02
CA ARG A 61 -24.50 3.57 -5.53
C ARG A 61 -24.60 3.44 -7.04
N VAL A 62 -25.65 2.76 -7.50
CA VAL A 62 -25.88 2.52 -8.92
C VAL A 62 -26.86 3.56 -9.47
N PRO A 63 -26.46 4.36 -10.48
CA PRO A 63 -27.34 5.36 -11.06
C PRO A 63 -28.48 4.73 -11.87
N ARG A 64 -29.63 5.40 -11.90
CA ARG A 64 -30.81 4.97 -12.67
C ARG A 64 -31.50 6.13 -13.40
N THR A 65 -32.25 5.79 -14.43
CA THR A 65 -33.13 6.71 -15.17
C THR A 65 -34.59 6.52 -14.79
N ARG A 66 -35.45 7.48 -15.14
CA ARG A 66 -36.88 7.48 -14.79
C ARG A 66 -37.67 6.39 -15.51
N ASP A 67 -37.37 6.18 -16.78
CA ASP A 67 -37.92 5.13 -17.65
C ASP A 67 -37.40 3.72 -17.31
N ARG A 68 -36.33 3.62 -16.53
CA ARG A 68 -35.64 2.36 -16.14
C ARG A 68 -34.98 1.62 -17.32
N GLY A 69 -34.78 2.28 -18.46
CA GLY A 69 -34.08 1.73 -19.62
C GLY A 69 -32.56 1.64 -19.45
N PHE A 70 -31.97 2.51 -18.62
CA PHE A 70 -30.53 2.51 -18.36
C PHE A 70 -30.09 1.40 -17.38
N ARG A 71 -29.00 0.72 -17.73
CA ARG A 71 -28.24 -0.14 -16.82
C ARG A 71 -26.74 0.04 -17.09
N PRO A 72 -25.91 0.24 -16.05
CA PRO A 72 -24.50 0.42 -16.28
C PRO A 72 -23.84 -0.88 -16.74
N HIS A 73 -23.08 -0.79 -17.82
CA HIS A 73 -22.36 -1.91 -18.42
C HIS A 73 -21.18 -2.34 -17.56
N ILE A 74 -20.54 -1.38 -16.88
CA ILE A 74 -19.49 -1.69 -15.90
C ILE A 74 -19.98 -2.48 -14.70
N ILE A 75 -21.28 -2.67 -14.49
CA ILE A 75 -21.79 -3.50 -13.38
C ILE A 75 -22.55 -4.71 -13.96
N PRO A 76 -21.89 -5.86 -14.21
CA PRO A 76 -22.53 -7.06 -14.70
C PRO A 76 -23.75 -7.43 -13.87
N TYR A 77 -24.78 -7.81 -14.59
CA TYR A 77 -26.06 -8.20 -14.01
C TYR A 77 -25.99 -9.52 -13.24
N ARG A 78 -25.04 -10.42 -13.58
CA ARG A 78 -24.94 -11.79 -13.01
C ARG A 78 -23.53 -12.39 -12.85
N LYS A 79 -22.48 -11.77 -13.41
CA LYS A 79 -21.09 -12.27 -13.27
C LYS A 79 -20.48 -11.79 -11.94
N ARG A 80 -19.76 -12.68 -11.26
CA ARG A 80 -19.02 -12.42 -10.00
C ARG A 80 -17.65 -11.77 -10.21
N THR A 81 -17.20 -11.67 -11.45
CA THR A 81 -15.88 -11.12 -11.77
C THR A 81 -16.08 -9.98 -12.74
N LEU A 82 -15.71 -8.82 -12.25
CA LEU A 82 -15.77 -7.54 -12.90
C LEU A 82 -14.32 -7.13 -13.01
N PHE A 83 -13.82 -6.96 -14.24
CA PHE A 83 -12.41 -6.72 -14.54
C PHE A 83 -11.45 -7.78 -13.93
N ASP A 84 -10.22 -7.85 -14.41
CA ASP A 84 -9.18 -8.41 -13.56
C ASP A 84 -8.84 -7.30 -12.57
N LEU A 85 -9.16 -7.48 -11.28
CA LEU A 85 -8.80 -6.48 -10.26
C LEU A 85 -7.30 -6.23 -10.28
N GLU A 86 -6.49 -7.21 -10.72
CA GLU A 86 -5.06 -7.04 -10.93
C GLU A 86 -4.75 -5.92 -11.93
N GLU A 87 -5.57 -5.72 -12.97
CA GLU A 87 -5.37 -4.67 -13.96
C GLU A 87 -5.74 -3.28 -13.40
N VAL A 88 -6.81 -3.18 -12.61
CA VAL A 88 -7.18 -1.94 -11.90
C VAL A 88 -6.14 -1.61 -10.83
N VAL A 89 -5.71 -2.60 -10.07
CA VAL A 89 -4.60 -2.51 -9.10
C VAL A 89 -3.32 -2.05 -9.78
N THR A 90 -3.01 -2.59 -10.96
CA THR A 90 -1.85 -2.18 -11.75
C THR A 90 -1.95 -0.71 -12.14
N LEU A 91 -3.13 -0.24 -12.59
CA LEU A 91 -3.34 1.19 -12.87
C LEU A 91 -3.21 2.03 -11.60
N LEU A 92 -3.77 1.60 -10.47
CA LEU A 92 -3.68 2.36 -9.22
C LEU A 92 -2.25 2.48 -8.70
N PHE A 93 -1.44 1.44 -8.90
CA PHE A 93 -0.10 1.34 -8.30
C PHE A 93 1.03 1.69 -9.26
N ALA A 94 0.78 1.75 -10.57
CA ALA A 94 1.78 2.13 -11.54
C ALA A 94 2.13 3.62 -11.39
N SER A 95 3.41 3.87 -11.07
CA SER A 95 3.99 5.20 -11.10
C SER A 95 3.78 5.81 -12.49
N GLY A 96 2.94 6.84 -12.58
CA GLY A 96 2.75 7.63 -13.80
C GLY A 96 1.92 6.96 -14.89
N VAL A 97 0.71 6.48 -14.56
CA VAL A 97 -0.25 5.96 -15.54
C VAL A 97 -0.50 6.95 -16.69
N SER A 98 -0.16 6.54 -17.91
CA SER A 98 -0.45 7.33 -19.10
C SER A 98 -1.93 7.22 -19.50
N MET A 99 -2.46 8.28 -20.12
CA MET A 99 -3.82 8.27 -20.67
C MET A 99 -4.02 7.07 -21.62
N ARG A 100 -2.99 6.73 -22.40
CA ARG A 100 -2.99 5.56 -23.31
C ARG A 100 -3.22 4.24 -22.58
N GLN A 101 -2.67 4.06 -21.37
CA GLN A 101 -2.90 2.85 -20.56
C GLN A 101 -4.34 2.80 -20.05
N VAL A 102 -4.87 3.92 -19.54
CA VAL A 102 -6.26 4.01 -19.08
C VAL A 102 -7.23 3.76 -20.24
N SER A 103 -7.02 4.39 -21.39
CA SER A 103 -7.86 4.16 -22.57
C SER A 103 -7.82 2.71 -23.04
N ARG A 104 -6.66 2.04 -22.98
CA ARG A 104 -6.56 0.62 -23.31
C ARG A 104 -7.38 -0.23 -22.35
N PHE A 105 -7.26 0.02 -21.05
CA PHE A 105 -8.05 -0.68 -20.03
C PHE A 105 -9.55 -0.50 -20.24
N ILE A 106 -10.01 0.75 -20.40
CA ILE A 106 -11.43 1.04 -20.70
C ILE A 106 -11.84 0.32 -21.99
N ASN A 107 -11.02 0.37 -23.04
CA ASN A 107 -11.34 -0.35 -24.27
C ASN A 107 -11.36 -1.88 -24.09
N THR A 108 -10.54 -2.48 -23.22
CA THR A 108 -10.63 -3.91 -22.92
C THR A 108 -11.93 -4.25 -22.19
N VAL A 109 -12.33 -3.42 -21.24
CA VAL A 109 -13.56 -3.61 -20.44
C VAL A 109 -14.81 -3.43 -21.29
N TYR A 110 -14.80 -2.46 -22.20
CA TYR A 110 -15.98 -2.04 -22.96
C TYR A 110 -16.00 -2.47 -24.43
N GLY A 111 -14.83 -2.69 -25.04
CA GLY A 111 -14.44 -3.36 -26.32
C GLY A 111 -15.27 -3.21 -27.59
N VAL A 112 -16.59 -3.22 -27.48
CA VAL A 112 -17.56 -3.28 -28.57
C VAL A 112 -18.83 -2.47 -28.29
N TYR A 113 -19.02 -1.95 -27.07
CA TYR A 113 -20.29 -1.32 -26.66
C TYR A 113 -20.32 0.20 -26.81
N TYR A 114 -19.16 0.87 -26.81
CA TYR A 114 -19.09 2.33 -26.79
C TYR A 114 -18.32 2.89 -27.98
N SER A 115 -18.76 4.06 -28.47
CA SER A 115 -18.06 4.82 -29.51
C SER A 115 -16.69 5.32 -29.03
N PRO A 116 -15.76 5.67 -29.94
CA PRO A 116 -14.45 6.19 -29.56
C PRO A 116 -14.50 7.44 -28.66
N SER A 117 -15.49 8.32 -28.87
CA SER A 117 -15.71 9.51 -28.03
C SER A 117 -16.16 9.13 -26.62
N SER A 118 -17.09 8.20 -26.49
CA SER A 118 -17.54 7.67 -25.20
C SER A 118 -16.43 6.94 -24.44
N VAL A 119 -15.61 6.15 -25.13
CA VAL A 119 -14.40 5.52 -24.54
C VAL A 119 -13.42 6.58 -24.04
N SER A 120 -13.23 7.68 -24.79
CA SER A 120 -12.36 8.79 -24.36
C SER A 120 -12.88 9.45 -23.08
N ARG A 121 -14.19 9.74 -23.00
CA ARG A 121 -14.84 10.31 -21.81
C ARG A 121 -14.67 9.43 -20.58
N LEU A 122 -15.00 8.14 -20.70
CA LEU A 122 -14.85 7.16 -19.61
C LEU A 122 -13.40 7.04 -19.16
N ALA A 123 -12.45 7.06 -20.10
CA ALA A 123 -11.02 7.04 -19.76
C ALA A 123 -10.57 8.30 -19.02
N ASN A 124 -11.11 9.48 -19.34
CA ASN A 124 -10.81 10.70 -18.60
C ASN A 124 -11.33 10.60 -17.15
N VAL A 125 -12.57 10.16 -16.96
CA VAL A 125 -13.16 9.96 -15.62
C VAL A 125 -12.32 8.97 -14.78
N ALA A 126 -11.88 7.86 -15.39
CA ALA A 126 -11.02 6.91 -14.72
C ALA A 126 -9.66 7.52 -14.34
N LYS A 127 -9.03 8.23 -15.27
CA LYS A 127 -7.74 8.88 -15.04
C LYS A 127 -7.83 9.91 -13.91
N GLU A 128 -8.83 10.79 -13.95
CA GLU A 128 -9.06 11.81 -12.93
C GLU A 128 -9.28 11.19 -11.54
N THR A 129 -10.03 10.10 -11.46
CA THR A 129 -10.27 9.40 -10.19
C THR A 129 -8.98 8.82 -9.61
N ILE A 130 -8.16 8.18 -10.45
CA ILE A 130 -6.86 7.62 -10.06
C ILE A 130 -5.90 8.74 -9.63
N GLU A 131 -5.82 9.83 -10.40
CA GLU A 131 -4.95 10.98 -10.09
C GLU A 131 -5.39 11.71 -8.82
N ALA A 132 -6.70 11.87 -8.58
CA ALA A 132 -7.24 12.45 -7.36
C ALA A 132 -6.86 11.62 -6.14
N TRP A 133 -7.00 10.29 -6.20
CA TRP A 133 -6.63 9.42 -5.08
C TRP A 133 -5.12 9.46 -4.78
N ARG A 134 -4.28 9.48 -5.82
CA ARG A 134 -2.81 9.53 -5.71
C ARG A 134 -2.32 10.86 -5.16
N ASN A 135 -2.96 11.97 -5.53
CA ASN A 135 -2.54 13.32 -5.14
C ASN A 135 -3.34 13.90 -3.98
N ARG A 136 -4.24 13.13 -3.36
CA ARG A 136 -5.05 13.61 -2.23
C ARG A 136 -4.16 14.13 -1.10
N GLU A 137 -4.69 15.15 -0.43
CA GLU A 137 -4.08 15.73 0.76
C GLU A 137 -4.00 14.68 1.88
N LEU A 138 -2.87 14.67 2.58
CA LEU A 138 -2.56 13.81 3.72
C LEU A 138 -2.53 14.66 4.98
N LEU A 139 -2.72 14.02 6.13
CA LEU A 139 -2.56 14.70 7.43
C LEU A 139 -1.17 15.33 7.57
N GLU A 140 -1.11 16.45 8.28
CA GLU A 140 0.16 17.13 8.55
C GLU A 140 1.07 16.34 9.48
N GLU A 141 0.49 15.53 10.37
CA GLU A 141 1.21 14.77 11.38
C GLU A 141 0.85 13.29 11.33
N TYR A 142 1.87 12.45 11.31
CA TYR A 142 1.74 11.02 11.57
C TYR A 142 2.58 10.63 12.77
N TYR A 143 2.03 9.75 13.61
CA TYR A 143 2.78 9.15 14.69
C TYR A 143 3.81 8.18 14.13
N ALA A 144 3.38 7.22 13.30
CA ALA A 144 4.27 6.27 12.64
C ALA A 144 3.99 6.22 11.14
N ILE A 145 5.05 6.08 10.34
CA ILE A 145 4.92 5.72 8.92
C ILE A 145 5.66 4.42 8.68
N TYR A 146 4.94 3.40 8.23
CA TYR A 146 5.51 2.14 7.80
C TYR A 146 5.78 2.16 6.31
N ILE A 147 6.95 1.68 5.91
CA ILE A 147 7.33 1.45 4.52
C ILE A 147 7.65 -0.04 4.39
N ASP A 148 6.80 -0.76 3.69
CA ASP A 148 6.96 -2.19 3.46
C ASP A 148 6.83 -2.52 1.98
N ALA A 149 7.40 -3.64 1.56
CA ALA A 149 7.29 -4.15 0.21
C ALA A 149 6.41 -5.40 0.21
N THR A 150 5.40 -5.40 -0.65
CA THR A 150 4.68 -6.63 -1.02
C THR A 150 4.96 -6.94 -2.48
N PHE A 151 4.89 -8.21 -2.85
CA PHE A 151 5.09 -8.61 -4.23
C PHE A 151 3.75 -8.91 -4.88
N LEU A 152 3.45 -8.23 -5.98
CA LEU A 152 2.28 -8.50 -6.81
C LEU A 152 2.71 -9.11 -8.14
N ASN A 153 1.86 -9.97 -8.69
CA ASN A 153 1.99 -10.39 -10.08
C ASN A 153 1.51 -9.24 -10.96
N ILE A 154 2.38 -8.72 -11.82
CA ILE A 154 2.09 -7.59 -12.69
C ILE A 154 2.30 -8.03 -14.12
N THR A 155 1.32 -7.76 -14.97
CA THR A 155 1.36 -8.13 -16.39
C THR A 155 1.64 -6.90 -17.24
N ARG A 156 2.85 -6.83 -17.82
CA ARG A 156 3.27 -5.78 -18.78
C ARG A 156 3.66 -6.44 -20.11
N GLY A 157 2.72 -7.16 -20.70
CA GLY A 157 2.95 -8.05 -21.86
C GLY A 157 3.34 -9.47 -21.45
N TYR A 158 4.20 -9.61 -20.43
CA TYR A 158 4.40 -10.85 -19.67
C TYR A 158 4.15 -10.62 -18.19
N THR A 159 3.74 -11.67 -17.47
CA THR A 159 3.49 -11.63 -16.03
C THR A 159 4.79 -11.86 -15.28
N SER A 160 5.17 -10.91 -14.42
CA SER A 160 6.30 -11.03 -13.51
C SER A 160 5.92 -10.61 -12.10
N LYS A 161 6.68 -11.09 -11.11
CA LYS A 161 6.46 -10.75 -9.71
C LYS A 161 7.30 -9.51 -9.37
N GLU A 162 6.66 -8.35 -9.23
CA GLU A 162 7.31 -7.06 -8.98
C GLU A 162 7.07 -6.57 -7.54
N PRO A 163 8.04 -5.89 -6.91
CA PRO A 163 7.85 -5.27 -5.61
C PRO A 163 6.98 -4.02 -5.71
N VAL A 164 5.98 -3.94 -4.85
CA VAL A 164 5.11 -2.79 -4.61
C VAL A 164 5.42 -2.27 -3.22
N TYR A 165 5.89 -1.03 -3.17
CA TYR A 165 6.15 -0.35 -1.91
C TYR A 165 4.87 0.29 -1.42
N VAL A 166 4.48 -0.09 -0.21
CA VAL A 166 3.27 0.36 0.45
C VAL A 166 3.69 1.27 1.59
N VAL A 167 3.19 2.50 1.58
CA VAL A 167 3.39 3.42 2.69
C VAL A 167 2.11 3.51 3.49
N LEU A 168 2.20 3.15 4.77
CA LEU A 168 1.10 3.15 5.72
C LEU A 168 1.37 4.19 6.80
N GLY A 169 0.43 5.10 7.01
CA GLY A 169 0.45 6.08 8.09
C GLY A 169 -0.37 5.59 9.28
N VAL A 170 0.09 5.94 10.48
CA VAL A 170 -0.67 5.85 11.72
C VAL A 170 -0.78 7.26 12.27
N ASP A 171 -2.01 7.77 12.38
CA ASP A 171 -2.26 9.12 12.91
C ASP A 171 -2.06 9.18 14.43
N SER A 172 -2.26 10.37 15.02
CA SER A 172 -2.15 10.59 16.46
C SER A 172 -3.21 9.86 17.30
N LYS A 173 -4.27 9.34 16.68
CA LYS A 173 -5.34 8.56 17.32
C LYS A 173 -5.13 7.06 17.15
N GLY A 174 -4.07 6.63 16.46
CA GLY A 174 -3.79 5.23 16.17
C GLY A 174 -4.57 4.69 14.96
N VAL A 175 -5.24 5.54 14.19
CA VAL A 175 -5.95 5.14 12.97
C VAL A 175 -4.93 4.90 11.87
N ARG A 176 -5.05 3.73 11.23
CA ARG A 176 -4.18 3.30 10.14
C ARG A 176 -4.78 3.67 8.80
N GLU A 177 -3.97 4.24 7.92
CA GLU A 177 -4.38 4.49 6.54
C GLU A 177 -3.22 4.28 5.55
N ILE A 178 -3.54 3.82 4.35
CA ILE A 178 -2.54 3.68 3.28
C ILE A 178 -2.30 5.04 2.64
N LEU A 179 -1.10 5.61 2.77
CA LEU A 179 -0.74 6.92 2.21
C LEU A 179 -0.49 6.84 0.70
N GLY A 180 0.02 5.72 0.22
CA GLY A 180 0.23 5.50 -1.20
C GLY A 180 0.89 4.16 -1.52
N PHE A 181 1.05 3.92 -2.81
CA PHE A 181 1.74 2.76 -3.37
C PHE A 181 2.69 3.23 -4.46
N TRP A 182 3.86 2.60 -4.54
CA TRP A 182 4.86 2.92 -5.56
C TRP A 182 5.41 1.64 -6.18
N LEU A 183 5.39 1.61 -7.50
CA LEU A 183 6.11 0.64 -8.31
C LEU A 183 7.40 1.30 -8.78
N LEU A 184 8.53 0.84 -8.23
CA LEU A 184 9.86 1.34 -8.60
C LEU A 184 10.56 0.42 -9.61
N GLY A 185 9.93 -0.69 -10.01
CA GLY A 185 10.50 -1.70 -10.90
C GLY A 185 11.56 -2.57 -10.20
N ALA A 186 12.13 -3.53 -10.94
CA ALA A 186 13.11 -4.49 -10.40
C ALA A 186 14.47 -3.87 -10.02
N GLU A 187 14.81 -2.70 -10.59
CA GLU A 187 16.04 -1.95 -10.28
C GLU A 187 15.79 -0.82 -9.25
N GLY A 188 14.62 -0.81 -8.63
CA GLY A 188 14.04 0.34 -7.92
C GLY A 188 14.55 0.64 -6.51
N GLU A 189 15.45 -0.16 -5.94
CA GLU A 189 15.99 0.08 -4.60
C GLU A 189 17.17 1.08 -4.64
N SER A 190 16.86 2.36 -4.89
CA SER A 190 17.84 3.44 -4.88
C SER A 190 17.45 4.53 -3.87
N SER A 191 18.46 5.20 -3.29
CA SER A 191 18.26 6.34 -2.38
C SER A 191 17.47 7.47 -3.04
N TYR A 192 17.57 7.64 -4.36
CA TYR A 192 16.81 8.63 -5.13
C TYR A 192 15.30 8.32 -5.11
N ASN A 193 14.92 7.06 -5.36
CA ASN A 193 13.51 6.68 -5.37
C ASN A 193 12.86 6.86 -3.99
N TRP A 194 13.59 6.60 -2.91
CA TRP A 194 13.10 6.86 -1.55
C TRP A 194 12.89 8.33 -1.28
N GLN A 195 13.81 9.19 -1.72
CA GLN A 195 13.64 10.64 -1.60
C GLN A 195 12.40 11.11 -2.36
N ASP A 196 12.14 10.58 -3.55
CA ASP A 196 10.95 10.93 -4.33
C ASP A 196 9.66 10.53 -3.61
N ILE A 197 9.59 9.33 -3.02
CA ILE A 197 8.46 8.91 -2.19
C ILE A 197 8.28 9.85 -0.99
N LEU A 198 9.36 10.13 -0.25
CA LEU A 198 9.28 10.98 0.95
C LEU A 198 8.93 12.44 0.61
N ARG A 199 9.41 12.97 -0.52
CA ARG A 199 9.05 14.30 -1.04
C ARG A 199 7.60 14.33 -1.53
N ASP A 200 7.10 13.25 -2.12
CA ASP A 200 5.70 13.11 -2.49
C ASP A 200 4.80 13.23 -1.25
N LEU A 201 5.14 12.53 -0.16
CA LEU A 201 4.41 12.64 1.10
C LEU A 201 4.40 14.08 1.62
N LYS A 202 5.56 14.76 1.61
CA LYS A 202 5.64 16.18 2.01
C LYS A 202 4.77 17.08 1.14
N ARG A 203 4.86 16.91 -0.19
CA ARG A 203 4.08 17.70 -1.15
C ARG A 203 2.58 17.53 -0.92
N ARG A 204 2.16 16.33 -0.50
CA ARG A 204 0.77 16.00 -0.18
C ARG A 204 0.33 16.43 1.22
N GLY A 205 1.21 17.01 2.03
CA GLY A 205 0.84 17.63 3.31
C GLY A 205 1.62 17.14 4.53
N VAL A 206 2.35 16.02 4.44
CA VAL A 206 3.04 15.45 5.60
C VAL A 206 4.19 16.35 6.06
N LYS A 207 4.08 16.91 7.26
CA LYS A 207 5.08 17.81 7.85
C LYS A 207 5.88 17.16 8.96
N ARG A 208 5.23 16.36 9.81
CA ARG A 208 5.85 15.76 11.00
C ARG A 208 5.57 14.27 11.08
N VAL A 209 6.63 13.50 11.31
CA VAL A 209 6.58 12.06 11.55
C VAL A 209 7.41 11.78 12.79
N LYS A 210 6.88 11.03 13.77
CA LYS A 210 7.69 10.66 14.95
C LYS A 210 8.65 9.53 14.61
N ILE A 211 8.14 8.47 14.00
CA ILE A 211 8.96 7.30 13.66
C ILE A 211 8.61 6.73 12.29
N PHE A 212 9.63 6.43 11.51
CA PHE A 212 9.51 5.56 10.34
C PHE A 212 9.81 4.12 10.73
N VAL A 213 9.03 3.17 10.22
CA VAL A 213 9.27 1.74 10.43
C VAL A 213 9.42 1.06 9.08
N SER A 214 10.53 0.37 8.83
CA SER A 214 10.75 -0.32 7.55
C SER A 214 11.56 -1.59 7.72
N ASP A 215 11.61 -2.46 6.71
CA ASP A 215 12.71 -3.42 6.60
C ASP A 215 14.04 -2.68 6.35
N ASP A 216 15.16 -3.41 6.32
CA ASP A 216 16.48 -2.90 5.98
C ASP A 216 16.60 -2.64 4.47
N LEU A 217 15.88 -1.62 4.00
CA LEU A 217 15.83 -1.20 2.61
C LEU A 217 17.03 -0.30 2.27
N PRO A 218 17.87 -0.66 1.28
CA PRO A 218 19.05 0.12 0.93
C PRO A 218 18.72 1.58 0.58
N GLY A 219 19.44 2.53 1.18
CA GLY A 219 19.30 3.97 0.89
C GLY A 219 18.11 4.66 1.59
N LEU A 220 17.23 3.92 2.27
CA LEU A 220 16.06 4.50 2.93
C LEU A 220 16.44 5.26 4.20
N LYS A 221 17.43 4.78 4.97
CA LYS A 221 17.96 5.46 6.17
C LYS A 221 18.44 6.87 5.84
N GLU A 222 19.20 6.98 4.76
CA GLU A 222 19.75 8.24 4.26
C GLU A 222 18.65 9.17 3.75
N ALA A 223 17.67 8.62 3.03
CA ALA A 223 16.52 9.38 2.55
C ALA A 223 15.65 9.92 3.69
N ILE A 224 15.38 9.12 4.73
CA ILE A 224 14.64 9.57 5.92
C ILE A 224 15.39 10.69 6.62
N ARG A 225 16.71 10.55 6.84
CA ARG A 225 17.52 11.61 7.48
C ARG A 225 17.51 12.91 6.70
N LEU A 226 17.52 12.84 5.38
CA LEU A 226 17.50 14.02 4.52
C LEU A 226 16.12 14.69 4.51
N GLU A 227 15.05 13.91 4.34
CA GLU A 227 13.72 14.45 4.15
C GLU A 227 13.00 14.69 5.49
N PHE A 228 13.11 13.81 6.47
CA PHE A 228 12.47 13.93 7.78
C PHE A 228 13.51 13.86 8.91
N PRO A 229 14.39 14.87 9.06
CA PRO A 229 15.54 14.82 9.96
C PRO A 229 15.18 14.69 11.45
N SER A 230 13.95 15.06 11.83
CA SER A 230 13.46 14.94 13.21
C SER A 230 12.74 13.62 13.50
N ALA A 231 12.57 12.75 12.50
CA ALA A 231 11.91 11.47 12.67
C ALA A 231 12.94 10.39 13.06
N ASP A 232 12.58 9.58 14.04
CA ASP A 232 13.33 8.36 14.33
C ASP A 232 13.14 7.34 13.20
N HIS A 233 14.07 6.40 13.08
CA HIS A 233 13.93 5.26 12.18
C HIS A 233 14.07 3.96 12.96
N GLN A 234 13.03 3.12 12.87
CA GLN A 234 12.99 1.79 13.41
C GLN A 234 13.07 0.75 12.27
N LEU A 235 13.99 -0.20 12.40
CA LEU A 235 13.97 -1.40 11.58
C LEU A 235 12.94 -2.39 12.12
N CYS A 236 12.19 -3.00 11.21
CA CYS A 236 11.13 -3.92 11.55
C CYS A 236 11.71 -5.18 12.20
N ILE A 237 11.44 -5.36 13.49
CA ILE A 237 11.98 -6.46 14.29
C ILE A 237 11.58 -7.82 13.71
N SER A 238 10.34 -7.97 13.22
CA SER A 238 9.90 -9.23 12.61
C SER A 238 10.69 -9.58 11.35
N HIS A 239 11.04 -8.58 10.53
CA HIS A 239 11.87 -8.80 9.35
C HIS A 239 13.32 -9.11 9.75
N ALA A 240 13.90 -8.35 10.68
CA ALA A 240 15.24 -8.60 11.23
C ALA A 240 15.38 -10.02 11.81
N VAL A 241 14.42 -10.47 12.62
CA VAL A 241 14.39 -11.83 13.20
C VAL A 241 14.22 -12.88 12.12
N ARG A 242 13.27 -12.71 11.18
CA ARG A 242 13.05 -13.66 10.08
C ARG A 242 14.31 -13.82 9.21
N ASN A 243 14.91 -12.70 8.80
CA ASN A 243 16.12 -12.68 7.98
C ASN A 243 17.31 -13.33 8.71
N SER A 244 17.41 -13.13 10.03
CA SER A 244 18.41 -13.78 10.87
C SER A 244 18.20 -15.30 10.94
N LEU A 245 16.98 -15.76 11.23
CA LEU A 245 16.66 -17.17 11.36
C LEU A 245 16.76 -17.96 10.05
N ASN A 246 16.61 -17.30 8.90
CA ASN A 246 16.81 -17.92 7.59
C ASN A 246 18.27 -18.33 7.35
N LYS A 247 19.23 -17.64 7.99
CA LYS A 247 20.67 -17.90 7.89
C LYS A 247 21.18 -18.88 8.97
N VAL A 248 20.30 -19.31 9.89
CA VAL A 248 20.63 -20.17 11.03
C VAL A 248 20.26 -21.62 10.76
N ARG A 249 21.14 -22.55 11.17
CA ARG A 249 20.89 -24.00 11.05
C ARG A 249 19.66 -24.39 11.86
N ARG A 250 18.82 -25.29 11.32
CA ARG A 250 17.54 -25.71 11.93
C ARG A 250 17.63 -26.03 13.43
N ARG A 251 18.64 -26.81 13.84
CA ARG A 251 18.87 -27.19 15.25
C ARG A 251 19.09 -26.03 16.22
N ASN A 252 19.54 -24.88 15.73
CA ASN A 252 19.84 -23.70 16.55
C ASN A 252 18.73 -22.63 16.46
N LYS A 253 17.76 -22.75 15.54
CA LYS A 253 16.76 -21.70 15.30
C LYS A 253 15.96 -21.34 16.55
N SER A 254 15.53 -22.33 17.33
CA SER A 254 14.75 -22.08 18.56
C SER A 254 15.56 -21.28 19.58
N ALA A 255 16.79 -21.72 19.87
CA ALA A 255 17.66 -21.05 20.84
C ALA A 255 18.05 -19.64 20.38
N VAL A 256 18.35 -19.45 19.09
CA VAL A 256 18.63 -18.13 18.53
C VAL A 256 17.41 -17.21 18.63
N ALA A 257 16.21 -17.71 18.30
CA ALA A 257 14.98 -16.90 18.38
C ALA A 257 14.68 -16.46 19.82
N GLU A 258 14.90 -17.33 20.80
CA GLU A 258 14.72 -17.00 22.22
C GLU A 258 15.72 -15.95 22.70
N ASP A 259 17.00 -16.07 22.33
CA ASP A 259 18.00 -15.06 22.72
C ASP A 259 17.77 -13.72 21.99
N LEU A 260 17.37 -13.73 20.71
CA LEU A 260 16.98 -12.51 19.99
C LEU A 260 15.76 -11.84 20.64
N ARG A 261 14.81 -12.62 21.15
CA ARG A 261 13.61 -12.11 21.81
C ARG A 261 13.95 -11.20 22.98
N LYS A 262 14.93 -11.58 23.79
CA LYS A 262 15.35 -10.81 24.97
C LYS A 262 15.76 -9.38 24.62
N ILE A 263 16.41 -9.19 23.47
CA ILE A 263 16.86 -7.87 22.99
C ILE A 263 15.67 -6.93 22.80
N PHE A 264 14.61 -7.38 22.10
CA PHE A 264 13.48 -6.52 21.76
C PHE A 264 12.30 -6.60 22.74
N THR A 265 12.37 -7.44 23.77
CA THR A 265 11.44 -7.40 24.91
C THR A 265 12.01 -6.68 26.13
N ALA A 266 13.22 -6.13 26.02
CA ALA A 266 13.85 -5.35 27.07
C ALA A 266 13.03 -4.12 27.47
N GLU A 267 13.18 -3.68 28.71
CA GLU A 267 12.46 -2.54 29.28
C GLU A 267 12.95 -1.21 28.71
N ASN A 268 14.27 -1.11 28.51
CA ASN A 268 14.99 0.09 28.07
C ASN A 268 16.22 -0.28 27.21
N ILE A 269 16.87 0.73 26.65
CA ILE A 269 18.00 0.57 25.72
C ILE A 269 19.21 -0.09 26.38
N ASP A 270 19.49 0.20 27.66
CA ASP A 270 20.65 -0.35 28.37
C ASP A 270 20.50 -1.86 28.61
N GLU A 271 19.30 -2.30 28.97
CA GLU A 271 18.98 -3.73 29.07
C GLU A 271 19.05 -4.40 27.69
N ALA A 272 18.49 -3.78 26.64
CA ALA A 272 18.57 -4.31 25.28
C ALA A 272 20.03 -4.48 24.80
N LYS A 273 20.89 -3.54 25.18
CA LYS A 273 22.33 -3.57 24.87
C LYS A 273 23.02 -4.72 25.59
N THR A 274 22.71 -4.92 26.88
CA THR A 274 23.22 -6.03 27.68
C THR A 274 22.83 -7.38 27.08
N GLU A 275 21.57 -7.52 26.63
CA GLU A 275 21.09 -8.72 25.95
C GLU A 275 21.76 -8.92 24.58
N LEU A 276 22.02 -7.86 23.82
CA LEU A 276 22.78 -7.95 22.57
C LEU A 276 24.23 -8.42 22.81
N GLU A 277 24.90 -7.93 23.85
CA GLU A 277 26.26 -8.36 24.20
C GLU A 277 26.29 -9.86 24.62
N SER A 278 25.27 -10.30 25.37
CA SER A 278 25.07 -11.72 25.71
C SER A 278 24.87 -12.57 24.45
N PHE A 279 23.98 -12.12 23.56
CA PHE A 279 23.71 -12.76 22.27
C PHE A 279 24.97 -12.88 21.42
N ALA A 280 25.74 -11.80 21.32
CA ALA A 280 26.98 -11.74 20.56
C ALA A 280 28.02 -12.74 21.11
N ARG A 281 28.25 -12.79 22.43
CA ARG A 281 29.17 -13.74 23.05
C ARG A 281 28.81 -15.20 22.72
N LYS A 282 27.51 -15.53 22.75
CA LYS A 282 27.03 -16.90 22.49
C LYS A 282 27.10 -17.30 21.03
N TRP A 283 26.75 -16.41 20.10
CA TRP A 283 26.50 -16.76 18.70
C TRP A 283 27.56 -16.30 17.71
N ARG A 284 28.42 -15.32 18.04
CA ARG A 284 29.38 -14.72 17.08
C ARG A 284 30.28 -15.74 16.40
N LYS A 285 30.79 -16.72 17.14
CA LYS A 285 31.68 -17.77 16.57
C LYS A 285 30.97 -18.63 15.51
N ARG A 286 29.65 -18.84 15.64
CA ARG A 286 28.87 -19.71 14.74
C ARG A 286 28.18 -18.92 13.62
N TYR A 287 27.77 -17.69 13.90
CA TYR A 287 26.95 -16.86 13.02
C TYR A 287 27.46 -15.40 13.01
N PRO A 288 28.70 -15.14 12.58
CA PRO A 288 29.32 -13.81 12.70
C PRO A 288 28.56 -12.73 11.93
N GLN A 289 28.06 -13.04 10.73
CA GLN A 289 27.28 -12.10 9.92
C GLN A 289 25.95 -11.72 10.56
N MET A 290 25.27 -12.66 11.24
CA MET A 290 24.04 -12.37 11.96
C MET A 290 24.32 -11.43 13.13
N VAL A 291 25.32 -11.74 13.95
CA VAL A 291 25.69 -10.88 15.08
C VAL A 291 26.11 -9.48 14.60
N SER A 292 26.94 -9.40 13.57
CA SER A 292 27.38 -8.12 12.99
C SER A 292 26.20 -7.29 12.49
N TYR A 293 25.18 -7.91 11.88
CA TYR A 293 23.97 -7.21 11.45
C TYR A 293 23.22 -6.57 12.62
N TRP A 294 23.02 -7.30 13.71
CA TRP A 294 22.31 -6.78 14.89
C TRP A 294 23.11 -5.66 15.60
N GLU A 295 24.44 -5.77 15.64
CA GLU A 295 25.30 -4.75 16.24
C GLU A 295 25.33 -3.46 15.41
N GLN A 296 25.50 -3.57 14.10
CA GLN A 296 25.53 -2.41 13.20
C GLN A 296 24.19 -1.67 13.14
N ASN A 297 23.09 -2.39 13.36
CA ASN A 297 21.75 -1.85 13.27
C ASN A 297 21.08 -1.66 14.64
N PHE A 298 21.81 -1.81 15.75
CA PHE A 298 21.23 -1.84 17.09
C PHE A 298 20.34 -0.62 17.37
N GLU A 299 20.85 0.58 17.09
CA GLU A 299 20.12 1.84 17.31
C GLU A 299 18.76 1.88 16.59
N TYR A 300 18.68 1.35 15.36
CA TYR A 300 17.43 1.27 14.62
C TYR A 300 16.56 0.09 15.06
N LEU A 301 17.13 -0.96 15.66
CA LEU A 301 16.37 -2.11 16.14
C LEU A 301 15.69 -1.82 17.49
N VAL A 302 16.17 -0.82 18.22
CA VAL A 302 15.65 -0.45 19.56
C VAL A 302 15.08 0.97 19.64
N ALA A 303 14.97 1.70 18.53
CA ALA A 303 14.42 3.06 18.50
C ALA A 303 13.03 3.16 19.16
N PHE A 304 12.20 2.12 19.02
CA PHE A 304 10.89 2.01 19.65
C PHE A 304 10.95 2.08 21.20
N LEU A 305 12.08 1.76 21.84
CA LEU A 305 12.23 1.83 23.30
C LEU A 305 12.22 3.28 23.82
N ASN A 306 12.51 4.26 22.97
CA ASN A 306 12.38 5.69 23.29
C ASN A 306 10.91 6.12 23.46
N TYR A 307 9.97 5.26 23.11
CA TYR A 307 8.54 5.54 23.16
C TYR A 307 7.86 4.85 24.35
N PRO A 308 6.76 5.45 24.90
CA PRO A 308 5.96 4.86 25.97
C PRO A 308 5.55 3.40 25.70
N LYS A 309 5.53 2.56 26.74
CA LYS A 309 5.17 1.14 26.59
C LYS A 309 3.82 0.89 25.91
N SER A 310 2.85 1.76 26.11
CA SER A 310 1.51 1.63 25.53
C SER A 310 1.50 1.68 24.00
N ILE A 311 2.48 2.36 23.39
CA ILE A 311 2.53 2.56 21.94
C ILE A 311 3.52 1.66 21.22
N ARG A 312 4.47 1.05 21.95
CA ARG A 312 5.45 0.08 21.41
C ARG A 312 4.81 -1.07 20.59
N PRO A 313 3.67 -1.67 20.97
CA PRO A 313 3.03 -2.72 20.15
C PRO A 313 2.49 -2.24 18.80
N HIS A 314 2.39 -0.92 18.61
CA HIS A 314 1.93 -0.27 17.40
C HIS A 314 3.09 0.29 16.55
N ILE A 315 4.33 -0.08 16.85
CA ILE A 315 5.57 0.19 16.11
C ILE A 315 6.13 -1.16 15.63
#